data_AF-A0A0C2H250-F1
#
_entry.id   AF-A0A0C2H250-F1
#
_cell.length_a   1.000
_cell.length_b   1.000
_cell.length_c   1.000
_cell.angle_alpha   90.00
_cell.angle_beta   90.00
_cell.angle_gamma   90.00
#
_symmetry.space_group_name_H-M   'P 1'
#
loop_
_entity.id
_entity.type
_entity.pdbx_description
1 polymer ?
#
loop_
_entity_poly.entity_id
_entity_poly.type
_entity_poly.pdbx_seq_one_letter_code
_entity_poly.pdbx_strand_id
1 'polypeptide(L)' 'MHYGSAGPNPAMTPRDKKYHRTTGSPLISYIDLAMVNKHFKCGGMNNW' A
#
# COMPACT_ATOMS: atom_id res chain seq x y z
N MET A 1 1.06 2.44 2.65
CA MET A 1 0.87 3.70 3.41
C MET A 1 -0.14 4.61 2.72
N HIS A 2 -1.44 4.38 2.87
CA HIS A 2 -2.49 5.14 2.15
C HIS A 2 -3.65 5.45 3.08
N TYR A 3 -4.33 6.59 2.89
CA TYR A 3 -5.50 6.97 3.70
C TYR A 3 -6.71 6.08 3.41
N GLY A 4 -7.58 5.93 4.41
CA GLY A 4 -8.83 5.20 4.27
C GLY A 4 -9.91 5.99 3.55
N SER A 5 -10.83 5.25 2.93
CA SER A 5 -12.04 5.78 2.28
C SER A 5 -13.31 5.48 3.09
N ALA A 6 -13.18 5.20 4.39
CA ALA A 6 -14.32 4.85 5.24
C ALA A 6 -15.14 6.09 5.61
N GLY A 7 -16.48 5.94 5.64
CA GLY A 7 -17.41 6.98 6.06
C GLY A 7 -18.37 7.43 4.94
N PRO A 8 -19.36 8.27 5.28
CA PRO A 8 -20.42 8.68 4.34
C PRO A 8 -19.95 9.63 3.23
N ASN A 9 -18.92 10.45 3.48
CA ASN A 9 -18.36 11.41 2.52
C ASN A 9 -16.82 11.39 2.58
N PRO A 10 -16.16 10.35 2.04
CA PRO A 10 -14.70 10.26 2.08
C PRO A 10 -14.07 11.30 1.15
N ALA A 11 -12.98 11.94 1.59
CA ALA A 11 -12.23 12.92 0.80
C ALA A 11 -11.62 12.33 -0.48
N MET A 12 -11.45 11.00 -0.52
CA MET A 12 -10.93 10.26 -1.66
C MET A 12 -11.65 8.92 -1.75
N THR A 13 -12.18 8.61 -2.94
CA THR A 13 -12.87 7.33 -3.21
C THR A 13 -12.11 6.56 -4.30
N PRO A 14 -11.80 5.27 -4.08
CA PRO A 14 -11.19 4.44 -5.11
C PRO A 14 -12.08 4.34 -6.34
N ARG A 15 -11.49 4.43 -7.54
CA ARG A 15 -12.23 4.29 -8.80
C ARG A 15 -12.92 2.92 -8.90
N ASP A 16 -12.24 1.87 -8.47
CA ASP A 16 -12.80 0.52 -8.41
C ASP A 16 -13.33 0.25 -6.99
N LYS A 17 -14.65 0.02 -6.91
CA LYS A 17 -15.40 -0.16 -5.66
C LYS A 17 -14.88 -1.31 -4.81
N LYS A 18 -14.27 -2.34 -5.42
CA LYS A 18 -13.76 -3.50 -4.66
C LYS A 18 -12.67 -3.13 -3.66
N TYR A 19 -11.97 -2.01 -3.87
CA TYR A 19 -10.88 -1.56 -3.01
C TYR A 19 -11.32 -0.63 -1.88
N HIS A 20 -12.60 -0.24 -1.83
CA HIS A 20 -13.12 0.70 -0.83
C HIS A 20 -12.84 0.26 0.62
N ARG A 21 -12.83 -1.06 0.86
CA ARG A 21 -12.55 -1.62 2.19
C ARG A 21 -11.05 -1.79 2.48
N THR A 22 -10.21 -1.89 1.46
CA THR A 22 -8.78 -2.22 1.61
C THR A 22 -7.88 -0.99 1.63
N THR A 23 -8.31 0.12 1.04
CA THR A 23 -7.61 1.42 1.18
C THR A 23 -7.67 1.90 2.63
N GLY A 24 -6.55 2.35 3.18
CA GLY A 24 -6.46 2.70 4.61
C GLY A 24 -6.09 1.55 5.53
N SER A 25 -5.76 0.37 4.99
CA SER A 25 -5.36 -0.78 5.81
C SER A 25 -4.17 -0.43 6.73
N PRO A 26 -4.21 -0.85 8.02
CA PRO A 26 -3.08 -0.70 8.93
C PRO A 26 -1.95 -1.72 8.66
N LEU A 27 -2.17 -2.67 7.75
CA LEU A 27 -1.19 -3.69 7.39
C LEU A 27 -0.20 -3.16 6.33
N ILE A 28 1.05 -3.63 6.40
CA ILE A 28 2.07 -3.36 5.38
C ILE A 28 1.69 -4.08 4.08
N SER A 29 1.60 -3.33 2.98
CA SER A 29 1.34 -3.93 1.66
C SER A 29 2.62 -4.52 1.05
N TYR A 30 2.46 -5.45 0.11
CA TYR A 30 3.59 -6.00 -0.65
C TYR A 30 4.40 -4.90 -1.36
N ILE A 31 3.71 -3.88 -1.89
CA ILE A 31 4.36 -2.77 -2.58
C ILE A 31 5.16 -1.90 -1.60
N ASP A 32 4.61 -1.60 -0.41
CA ASP A 32 5.35 -0.86 0.62
C ASP A 32 6.63 -1.61 0.99
N LEU A 33 6.54 -2.93 1.25
CA LEU A 33 7.69 -3.76 1.57
C LEU A 33 8.73 -3.79 0.43
N ALA A 34 8.29 -3.95 -0.82
CA ALA A 34 9.18 -3.96 -1.98
C ALA A 34 9.89 -2.61 -2.18
N MET A 35 9.18 -1.49 -1.99
CA MET A 35 9.76 -0.15 -2.08
C MET A 35 10.82 0.08 -1.00
N VAL A 36 10.54 -0.30 0.25
CA VAL A 36 11.50 -0.20 1.36
C VAL A 36 12.73 -1.07 1.10
N ASN A 37 12.52 -2.33 0.71
CA ASN A 37 13.62 -3.24 0.37
C ASN A 37 14.48 -2.70 -0.79
N LYS A 38 13.86 -2.09 -1.82
CA LYS A 38 14.60 -1.46 -2.91
C LYS A 38 15.41 -0.25 -2.42
N HIS A 39 14.82 0.59 -1.56
CA HIS A 39 15.47 1.79 -1.03
C HIS A 39 16.70 1.44 -0.18
N PHE A 40 16.58 0.43 0.69
CA PHE A 40 17.67 -0.03 1.57
C PHE A 40 18.52 -1.16 0.98
N LYS A 41 18.30 -1.53 -0.29
CA LYS A 41 19.02 -2.61 -1.00
C LYS A 41 18.94 -3.98 -0.29
N CYS A 42 17.79 -4.26 0.33
CA CYS A 42 17.48 -5.53 1.01
C CYS A 42 16.78 -6.56 0.12
N GLY A 43 16.64 -6.30 -1.19
CA GLY A 43 16.16 -7.29 -2.16
C GLY A 43 17.24 -8.34 -2.37
N GLY A 44 17.11 -9.49 -1.69
CA GLY A 44 18.10 -10.56 -1.60
C GLY A 44 19.11 -10.65 -2.76
N MET A 45 20.38 -10.38 -2.43
CA MET A 45 21.59 -10.90 -3.10
C MET A 45 21.70 -10.66 -4.62
N ASN A 46 22.19 -9.48 -4.99
CA ASN A 46 23.04 -9.37 -6.18
C ASN A 46 24.46 -9.83 -5.81
N ASN A 47 24.67 -11.14 -5.81
CA ASN A 47 25.98 -11.77 -6.02
C ASN A 47 25.74 -12.91 -7.03
N TRP A 48 25.71 -12.54 -8.31
CA TRP A 48 26.07 -13.37 -9.46
C TRP A 48 26.97 -12.52 -10.34
#